data_AF-A0A447TK45-F1
#
_entry.id   AF-A0A447TK45-F1
#
_cell.length_a   1.000
_cell.length_b   1.000
_cell.length_c   1.000
_cell.angle_alpha   90.00
_cell.angle_beta   90.00
_cell.angle_gamma   90.00
#
_symmetry.space_group_name_H-M   'P 1'
#
loop_
_entity.id
_entity.type
_entity.pdbx_description
1 polymer ?
#
loop_
_entity_poly.entity_id
_entity_poly.type
_entity_poly.pdbx_seq_one_letter_code
_entity_poly.pdbx_strand_id
1 'polypeptide(L)'
;MVKLGGSLITCEGPGGPDVDRDLLTARARELAACGRPLVLVHGTGAYGKPPARRYGYLDGRLPSGRAGVVAEVARDLARLELEVVDCLEAGGLKPLRLPPSSCSAPARVARLRSILSPCGSCWPAA
;
A
#
# COMPACT_ATOMS: atom_id res chain seq x y z
N MET A 1 1.45 11.00 -10.54
CA MET A 1 2.02 10.04 -9.59
C MET A 1 2.24 10.77 -8.27
N VAL A 2 1.88 10.16 -7.15
CA VAL A 2 2.07 10.72 -5.80
C VAL A 2 2.85 9.71 -4.97
N LYS A 3 3.80 10.20 -4.16
CA LYS A 3 4.52 9.36 -3.20
C LYS A 3 4.24 9.83 -1.78
N LEU A 4 3.75 8.94 -0.94
CA LEU A 4 3.60 9.17 0.49
C LEU A 4 4.83 8.61 1.21
N GLY A 5 5.48 9.45 2.02
CA GLY A 5 6.56 8.98 2.88
C GLY A 5 6.04 7.98 3.90
N GLY A 6 6.78 6.92 4.19
CA GLY A 6 6.35 5.92 5.19
C GLY A 6 6.12 6.54 6.57
N SER A 7 6.97 7.49 6.99
CA SER A 7 6.81 8.23 8.24
C SER A 7 5.61 9.17 8.27
N LEU A 8 5.00 9.48 7.12
CA LEU A 8 3.76 10.25 7.06
C LEU A 8 2.54 9.37 7.33
N ILE A 9 2.60 8.08 6.96
CA ILE A 9 1.43 7.20 6.99
C ILE A 9 1.51 6.13 8.08
N THR A 10 2.62 6.07 8.83
CA THR A 10 2.82 5.10 9.91
C THR A 10 3.37 5.77 11.15
N CYS A 11 3.01 5.24 12.32
CA CYS A 11 3.55 5.59 13.61
C CYS A 11 4.06 4.35 14.36
N GLU A 12 4.84 4.58 15.41
CA GLU A 12 5.20 3.54 16.38
C GLU A 12 4.25 3.65 17.58
N GLY A 13 3.53 2.57 17.90
CA GLY A 13 2.60 2.51 19.02
C GLY A 13 2.98 1.44 20.05
N PRO A 14 2.25 1.36 21.17
CA PRO A 14 2.53 0.40 22.25
C PRO A 14 2.52 -1.07 21.82
N GLY A 15 1.77 -1.39 20.76
CA GLY A 15 1.66 -2.74 20.18
C GLY A 15 2.57 -3.01 18.98
N GLY A 16 3.47 -2.07 18.64
CA GLY A 16 4.30 -2.15 17.43
C GLY A 16 3.93 -1.09 16.37
N PRO A 17 4.33 -1.28 15.11
CA PRO A 17 4.04 -0.33 14.05
C PRO A 17 2.54 -0.29 13.73
N ASP A 18 2.04 0.91 13.45
CA ASP A 18 0.64 1.15 13.11
C ASP A 18 0.50 2.17 11.98
N VAL A 19 -0.68 2.22 11.35
CA VAL A 19 -1.03 3.21 10.31
C VAL A 19 -1.65 4.45 10.95
N ASP A 20 -1.21 5.64 10.54
CA ASP A 20 -1.90 6.88 10.90
C ASP A 20 -3.15 7.03 10.03
N ARG A 21 -4.23 6.36 10.46
CA ARG A 21 -5.48 6.22 9.70
C ARG A 21 -6.17 7.55 9.46
N ASP A 22 -6.18 8.43 10.47
CA ASP A 22 -6.83 9.73 10.37
C ASP A 22 -6.12 10.62 9.35
N LEU A 23 -4.79 10.71 9.46
CA LEU A 23 -3.98 11.47 8.54
C LEU A 23 -4.08 10.93 7.12
N LEU A 24 -3.96 9.61 6.94
CA LEU A 24 -4.02 8.98 5.63
C LEU A 24 -5.40 9.14 4.97
N THR A 25 -6.49 8.99 5.74
CA THR A 25 -7.85 9.19 5.24
C THR A 25 -8.08 10.65 4.84
N ALA A 26 -7.57 11.61 5.61
CA ALA A 26 -7.64 13.02 5.24
C ALA A 26 -6.89 13.32 3.93
N ARG A 27 -5.66 12.79 3.77
CA ARG A 27 -4.90 12.90 2.51
C ARG A 27 -5.62 12.22 1.34
N ALA A 28 -6.27 11.09 1.58
CA ALA A 28 -7.05 10.38 0.56
C ALA A 28 -8.22 11.23 0.04
N ARG A 29 -8.91 11.96 0.92
CA ARG A 29 -9.98 12.92 0.52
C ARG A 29 -9.45 14.05 -0.36
N GLU A 30 -8.30 14.63 0.00
CA GLU A 30 -7.64 15.66 -0.81
C GLU A 30 -7.24 15.13 -2.20
N LEU A 31 -6.72 13.90 -2.26
CA LEU A 31 -6.39 13.24 -3.51
C LEU A 31 -7.63 12.93 -4.35
N ALA A 32 -8.72 12.49 -3.73
CA ALA A 32 -9.99 12.25 -4.41
C ALA A 32 -10.57 13.53 -5.02
N ALA A 33 -10.48 14.66 -4.31
CA ALA A 33 -10.95 15.97 -4.77
C ALA A 33 -10.22 16.46 -6.04
N CYS A 34 -9.02 15.94 -6.33
CA CYS A 34 -8.31 16.26 -7.56
C CYS A 34 -8.99 15.65 -8.81
N GLY A 35 -9.84 14.63 -8.67
CA GLY A 35 -10.65 14.06 -9.76
C GLY A 35 -9.85 13.43 -10.92
N ARG A 36 -8.58 13.07 -10.70
CA ARG A 36 -7.68 12.56 -11.75
C ARG A 36 -7.20 11.15 -11.42
N PRO A 37 -7.00 10.28 -12.43
CA PRO A 37 -6.32 9.01 -12.24
C PRO A 37 -4.93 9.23 -11.64
N LEU A 38 -4.57 8.44 -10.63
CA LEU A 38 -3.28 8.57 -9.96
C LEU A 38 -2.66 7.21 -9.68
N VAL A 39 -1.33 7.18 -9.75
CA VAL A 39 -0.51 6.09 -9.21
C VAL A 39 0.03 6.59 -7.87
N LEU A 40 -0.30 5.88 -6.80
CA LEU A 40 0.16 6.13 -5.45
C LEU A 40 1.26 5.14 -5.10
N VAL A 41 2.36 5.64 -4.57
CA VAL A 41 3.42 4.82 -3.96
C VAL A 41 3.56 5.25 -2.52
N HIS A 42 3.75 4.31 -1.60
CA HIS A 42 4.05 4.64 -0.21
C HIS A 42 5.36 4.01 0.25
N GLY A 43 6.00 4.63 1.24
CA GLY A 43 7.10 4.02 1.97
C GLY A 43 6.60 2.98 2.97
N THR A 44 7.52 2.16 3.47
CA THR A 44 7.23 1.11 4.46
C THR A 44 7.14 1.63 5.90
N GLY A 45 7.67 2.83 6.17
CA GLY A 45 7.56 3.48 7.47
C GLY A 45 8.06 2.61 8.64
N ALA A 46 7.30 2.62 9.72
CA ALA A 46 7.53 1.85 10.94
C ALA A 46 7.49 0.32 10.71
N TYR A 47 6.94 -0.17 9.59
CA TYR A 47 6.91 -1.59 9.26
C TYR A 47 8.20 -2.09 8.59
N GLY A 48 8.99 -1.21 7.96
CA GLY A 48 10.17 -1.64 7.20
C GLY A 48 11.52 -1.27 7.82
N LYS A 49 11.66 -0.06 8.38
CA LYS A 49 12.96 0.37 8.93
C LYS A 49 13.37 -0.43 10.17
N PRO A 50 12.49 -0.69 11.16
CA PRO A 50 12.85 -1.49 12.33
C PRO A 50 13.33 -2.91 12.00
N PRO A 51 12.64 -3.74 11.18
CA PRO A 51 13.15 -5.06 10.85
C PRO A 51 14.41 -5.00 9.98
N ALA A 52 14.57 -4.00 9.10
CA ALA A 52 15.81 -3.82 8.34
C ALA A 52 17.02 -3.56 9.24
N ARG A 53 16.84 -2.81 10.33
CA ARG A 53 17.86 -2.64 11.38
C ARG A 53 18.08 -3.94 12.14
N ARG A 54 17.01 -4.59 12.61
CA ARG A 54 17.06 -5.82 13.43
C ARG A 54 17.80 -6.96 12.73
N TYR A 55 17.51 -7.17 11.44
CA TYR A 55 18.05 -8.29 10.66
C TYR A 55 19.22 -7.90 9.76
N GLY A 56 19.64 -6.63 9.78
CA GLY A 56 20.87 -6.16 9.13
C GLY A 56 20.81 -6.13 7.60
N TYR A 57 19.71 -5.65 7.01
CA TYR A 57 19.55 -5.54 5.55
C TYR A 57 19.25 -4.11 5.07
N LEU A 58 19.74 -3.09 5.78
CA LEU A 58 19.53 -1.67 5.42
C LEU A 58 20.09 -1.29 4.05
N ASP A 59 21.10 -2.01 3.57
CA ASP A 59 21.68 -1.88 2.23
C ASP A 59 20.86 -2.61 1.14
N GLY A 60 19.74 -3.20 1.53
CA GLY A 60 18.86 -3.97 0.65
C GLY A 60 19.32 -5.41 0.42
N ARG A 61 20.33 -5.90 1.15
CA ARG A 61 20.85 -7.26 0.99
C ARG A 61 20.56 -8.08 2.24
N LEU A 62 19.94 -9.23 2.03
CA LEU A 62 19.73 -10.21 3.09
C LEU A 62 20.53 -11.47 2.77
N PRO A 63 21.33 -12.01 3.71
CA PRO A 63 22.07 -13.25 3.48
C PRO A 63 21.16 -14.42 3.09
N SER A 64 21.70 -15.34 2.29
CA SER A 64 21.02 -16.60 1.96
C SER A 64 20.64 -17.38 3.23
N GLY A 65 19.54 -18.14 3.18
CA GLY A 65 19.05 -18.91 4.34
C GLY A 65 18.17 -18.12 5.31
N ARG A 66 17.85 -16.85 5.02
CA ARG A 66 16.97 -15.99 5.84
C ARG A 66 15.51 -15.96 5.36
N ALA A 67 15.02 -17.04 4.75
CA ALA A 67 13.66 -17.09 4.19
C ALA A 67 12.56 -16.75 5.22
N GLY A 68 12.74 -17.14 6.49
CA GLY A 68 11.81 -16.78 7.57
C GLY A 68 11.70 -15.26 7.79
N VAL A 69 12.81 -14.52 7.70
CA VAL A 69 12.82 -13.05 7.82
C VAL A 69 12.07 -12.41 6.66
N VAL A 70 12.27 -12.92 5.43
CA VAL A 70 11.54 -12.43 4.26
C VAL A 70 10.04 -12.65 4.43
N ALA A 71 9.63 -13.83 4.88
CA ALA A 71 8.22 -14.15 5.11
C ALA A 71 7.58 -13.29 6.21
N GLU A 72 8.30 -13.01 7.30
CA GLU A 72 7.87 -12.10 8.37
C GLU A 72 7.63 -10.69 7.83
N VAL A 73 8.64 -10.10 7.18
CA VAL A 73 8.56 -8.73 6.67
C VAL A 73 7.51 -8.61 5.58
N ALA A 74 7.39 -9.59 4.69
CA ALA A 74 6.37 -9.61 3.66
C ALA A 74 4.95 -9.63 4.25
N ARG A 75 4.73 -10.36 5.36
CA ARG A 75 3.45 -10.37 6.07
C ARG A 75 3.13 -9.00 6.66
N ASP A 76 4.10 -8.37 7.31
CA ASP A 76 3.92 -7.06 7.94
C ASP A 76 3.67 -5.95 6.91
N LEU A 77 4.39 -5.99 5.79
CA LEU A 77 4.15 -5.08 4.67
C LEU A 77 2.80 -5.34 4.01
N ALA A 78 2.37 -6.60 3.91
CA ALA A 78 1.05 -6.91 3.39
C ALA A 78 -0.07 -6.38 4.29
N ARG A 79 0.13 -6.39 5.62
CA ARG A 79 -0.77 -5.74 6.58
C ARG A 79 -0.82 -4.24 6.32
N LEU A 80 0.33 -3.56 6.29
CA LEU A 80 0.41 -2.12 5.97
C LEU A 80 -0.34 -1.78 4.67
N GLU A 81 -0.10 -2.54 3.59
CA GLU A 81 -0.72 -2.29 2.29
C GLU A 81 -2.26 -2.44 2.31
N LEU A 82 -2.82 -3.38 3.10
CA LEU A 82 -4.27 -3.50 3.26
C LEU A 82 -4.85 -2.34 4.07
N GLU A 83 -4.20 -1.97 5.17
CA GLU A 83 -4.66 -0.83 5.98
C GLU A 83 -4.60 0.49 5.20
N VAL A 84 -3.60 0.65 4.33
CA VAL A 84 -3.54 1.78 3.38
C VAL A 84 -4.72 1.75 2.42
N VAL A 85 -5.06 0.59 1.84
CA VAL A 85 -6.23 0.44 0.96
C VAL A 85 -7.50 0.87 1.68
N ASP A 86 -7.74 0.40 2.91
CA ASP A 86 -8.91 0.75 3.71
C ASP A 86 -9.03 2.27 3.89
N CYS A 87 -7.93 2.95 4.23
CA CYS A 87 -7.93 4.41 4.40
C CYS A 87 -8.16 5.17 3.09
N LEU A 88 -7.62 4.67 1.97
CA LEU A 88 -7.87 5.27 0.65
C LEU A 88 -9.34 5.15 0.26
N GLU A 89 -9.95 3.99 0.51
CA GLU A 89 -11.39 3.75 0.28
C GLU A 89 -12.26 4.64 1.18
N ALA A 90 -11.93 4.73 2.47
CA ALA A 90 -12.60 5.63 3.41
C ALA A 90 -12.47 7.12 3.02
N GLY A 91 -11.41 7.47 2.27
CA GLY A 91 -11.21 8.79 1.69
C GLY A 91 -11.92 9.03 0.35
N GLY A 92 -12.64 8.05 -0.18
CA GLY A 92 -13.42 8.16 -1.42
C GLY A 92 -12.67 7.75 -2.69
N LEU A 93 -11.49 7.14 -2.57
CA LEU A 93 -10.77 6.55 -3.70
C LEU A 93 -11.22 5.09 -3.93
N LYS A 94 -10.86 4.53 -5.09
CA LYS A 94 -11.09 3.11 -5.43
C LYS A 94 -9.75 2.47 -5.82
N PRO A 95 -8.86 2.20 -4.86
CA PRO A 95 -7.50 1.77 -5.14
C PRO A 95 -7.45 0.32 -5.66
N LEU A 96 -6.50 0.04 -6.56
CA LEU A 96 -6.07 -1.31 -6.89
C LEU A 96 -4.67 -1.52 -6.31
N ARG A 97 -4.55 -2.48 -5.38
CA ARG A 97 -3.26 -2.82 -4.76
C ARG A 97 -2.37 -3.60 -5.73
N LEU A 98 -1.11 -3.18 -5.84
CA LEU A 98 -0.09 -3.84 -6.67
C LEU A 98 1.18 -4.08 -5.83
N PRO A 99 1.29 -5.23 -5.13
CA PRO A 99 2.48 -5.54 -4.34
C PRO A 99 3.70 -5.72 -5.24
N PRO A 100 4.89 -5.20 -4.86
CA PRO A 100 6.10 -5.35 -5.67
C PRO A 100 6.54 -6.82 -5.80
N SER A 101 6.26 -7.66 -4.80
CA SER A 101 6.52 -9.10 -4.83
C SER A 101 5.74 -9.84 -5.91
N SER A 102 4.55 -9.33 -6.28
CA SER A 102 3.69 -9.91 -7.32
C SER A 102 4.18 -9.64 -8.75
N CYS A 103 5.13 -8.70 -8.93
CA CYS A 103 5.65 -8.31 -10.24
C CYS A 103 6.92 -9.08 -10.68
N SER A 104 7.25 -10.20 -10.05
CA SER A 104 8.47 -10.97 -10.33
C SER A 104 8.39 -11.90 -11.56
N ALA A 105 7.31 -11.86 -12.35
CA ALA A 105 7.24 -12.53 -13.65
C ALA A 105 7.59 -11.56 -14.80
N PRO A 106 8.26 -12.00 -15.89
CA PRO A 106 8.55 -11.13 -17.03
C PRO A 106 7.25 -10.56 -17.60
N ALA A 107 7.29 -9.24 -17.78
CA ALA A 107 6.17 -8.39 -18.15
C ALA A 107 5.30 -8.95 -19.28
N ARG A 108 4.09 -9.37 -18.92
CA ARG A 108 2.90 -8.95 -19.66
C ARG A 108 2.05 -8.15 -18.69
N VAL A 109 2.19 -6.83 -18.73
CA VAL A 109 1.18 -5.94 -18.17
C VAL A 109 -0.14 -6.37 -18.81
N ALA A 110 -0.94 -7.13 -18.07
CA ALA A 110 -2.32 -7.35 -18.41
C ALA A 110 -2.91 -5.94 -18.40
N ARG A 111 -3.08 -5.37 -19.60
CA ARG A 111 -3.76 -4.11 -19.77
C ARG A 111 -5.15 -4.36 -19.21
N LEU A 112 -5.45 -3.81 -18.03
CA LEU A 112 -6.74 -3.92 -17.36
C LEU A 112 -7.79 -3.18 -18.21
N ARG A 113 -8.16 -3.76 -19.34
CA ARG A 113 -9.30 -3.34 -20.15
C ARG A 113 -10.49 -4.11 -19.58
N SER A 114 -11.38 -3.36 -18.95
CA SER A 114 -12.66 -3.78 -18.34
C SER A 114 -12.59 -4.77 -17.17
N ILE A 115 -12.42 -4.25 -15.94
CA ILE A 115 -13.15 -4.78 -14.76
C ILE A 115 -14.46 -4.00 -14.53
N LEU A 116 -14.63 -2.85 -15.19
CA LEU A 116 -15.86 -2.07 -15.17
C LEU A 116 -16.46 -2.02 -16.57
N SER A 117 -17.15 -3.09 -16.96
CA SER A 117 -18.31 -2.92 -17.82
C SER A 117 -19.39 -2.29 -16.95
N PRO A 118 -19.94 -1.10 -17.27
CA PRO A 118 -21.12 -0.63 -16.57
C PRO A 118 -22.26 -1.61 -16.90
N CYS A 119 -22.65 -2.45 -15.94
CA CYS A 119 -23.95 -3.09 -16.00
C CYS A 119 -24.97 -1.96 -15.80
N GLY A 120 -25.59 -1.52 -16.90
CA GLY A 120 -26.46 -0.34 -16.98
C GLY A 120 -27.80 -0.45 -16.25
N SER A 121 -27.90 -1.28 -15.20
CA SER A 121 -29.16 -1.56 -14.50
C SER A 121 -29.09 -1.44 -12.98
N CYS A 122 -27.98 -0.99 -12.39
CA CYS A 122 -27.79 -1.06 -10.93
C CYS A 122 -27.65 0.28 -10.19
N TRP A 123 -27.92 1.43 -10.83
CA TRP A 123 -28.03 2.71 -10.11
C TRP A 123 -29.46 3.23 -10.25
N PRO A 124 -30.28 3.27 -9.18
CA PRO A 124 -31.49 4.06 -9.19
C PRO A 124 -31.11 5.54 -9.12
N ALA A 125 -31.67 6.32 -10.03
CA ALA A 125 -31.67 7.77 -9.94
C ALA A 125 -32.65 8.19 -8.83
N ALA A 126 -32.15 8.80 -7.77
CA ALA A 126 -32.84 9.76 -6.91
C ALA A 126 -31.81 10.50 -6.06
#